data_AF-A0A1Q7Y4I3-F1
#
_entry.id   AF-A0A1Q7Y4I3-F1
#
_cell.length_a   1.000
_cell.length_b   1.000
_cell.length_c   1.000
_cell.angle_alpha   90.00
_cell.angle_beta   90.00
_cell.angle_gamma   90.00
#
_symmetry.space_group_name_H-M   'P 1'
#
loop_
_entity.id
_entity.type
_entity.pdbx_description
1 polymer ?
#
loop_
_entity_poly.entity_id
_entity_poly.type
_entity_poly.pdbx_seq_one_letter_code
_entity_poly.pdbx_strand_id
1 'polypeptide(L)'
;MLHFTIDGFQGFRSRFDHVPLIQEVLEEVPTQLGLKSVMPAFVLPYYNGVVPEDCGVSAFVFLAGGHFTLHTFSFREAYFADLVAPVPFDAGRLRSVLEAVFPCAITAVQTVDRQDLKDTEPDMDADFGPHLFLNVDAYQGPQSMDTLFALFDRLPRSIGMTPIMRPYVIRDRAADGRPVLSAMTMIAESHVSLHVFPDEERAYFDIFSCRFFDRDRVVPQLKACFPGGTVQEALIARGSRYRFLRTEREREHAKSRAWLHPEG
;
A
#
# COMPACT_ATOMS: atom_id res chain seq x y z
N MET A 1 2.74 -16.55 -2.64
CA MET A 1 2.82 -15.20 -3.27
C MET A 1 3.70 -14.37 -2.37
N LEU A 2 4.84 -13.89 -2.85
CA LEU A 2 5.86 -13.26 -2.02
C LEU A 2 5.51 -11.78 -1.82
N HIS A 3 5.42 -11.34 -0.56
CA HIS A 3 5.12 -9.97 -0.18
C HIS A 3 6.29 -9.39 0.61
N PHE A 4 6.94 -8.38 0.04
CA PHE A 4 7.99 -7.58 0.66
C PHE A 4 7.39 -6.28 1.20
N THR A 5 7.76 -5.93 2.42
CA THR A 5 7.37 -4.68 3.07
C THR A 5 8.61 -4.01 3.66
N ILE A 6 8.69 -2.69 3.54
CA ILE A 6 9.70 -1.87 4.21
C ILE A 6 9.08 -0.59 4.76
N ASP A 7 9.44 -0.28 6.00
CA ASP A 7 9.06 0.94 6.70
C ASP A 7 10.34 1.71 7.03
N GLY A 8 10.49 2.90 6.48
CA GLY A 8 11.62 3.78 6.73
C GLY A 8 11.22 5.00 7.56
N PHE A 9 12.05 5.37 8.53
CA PHE A 9 11.82 6.51 9.43
C PHE A 9 13.05 7.41 9.57
N GLN A 10 12.82 8.69 9.86
CA GLN A 10 13.85 9.75 9.89
C GLN A 10 14.59 9.88 8.55
N GLY A 11 13.84 9.81 7.46
CA GLY A 11 14.39 10.05 6.14
C GLY A 11 14.40 11.52 5.75
N PHE A 12 14.83 11.79 4.53
CA PHE A 12 14.98 13.14 4.02
C PHE A 12 13.74 13.56 3.25
N ARG A 13 13.09 14.63 3.70
CA ARG A 13 11.95 15.25 2.99
C ARG A 13 12.26 15.54 1.52
N SER A 14 13.48 15.96 1.20
CA SER A 14 13.90 16.25 -0.18
C SER A 14 13.87 15.03 -1.11
N ARG A 15 13.91 13.80 -0.56
CA ARG A 15 13.72 12.55 -1.32
C ARG A 15 12.24 12.17 -1.38
N PHE A 16 11.52 12.33 -0.27
CA PHE A 16 10.10 11.95 -0.14
C PHE A 16 9.14 12.81 -0.96
N ASP A 17 9.48 14.07 -1.22
CA ASP A 17 8.72 14.97 -2.11
C ASP A 17 9.23 14.93 -3.57
N HIS A 18 10.27 14.12 -3.88
CA HIS A 18 10.89 14.10 -5.20
C HIS A 18 10.12 13.18 -6.17
N VAL A 19 9.01 13.70 -6.72
CA VAL A 19 8.11 12.97 -7.64
C VAL A 19 8.84 12.22 -8.77
N PRO A 20 9.81 12.81 -9.52
CA PRO A 20 10.51 12.06 -10.57
C PRO A 20 11.30 10.85 -10.05
N LEU A 21 11.82 10.91 -8.83
CA LEU A 21 12.58 9.82 -8.23
C LEU A 21 11.64 8.67 -7.82
N ILE A 22 10.47 9.02 -7.29
CA ILE A 22 9.43 8.06 -6.95
C ILE A 22 8.92 7.33 -8.20
N GLN A 23 8.69 8.07 -9.28
CA GLN A 23 8.31 7.45 -10.56
C GLN A 23 9.41 6.52 -11.09
N GLU A 24 10.66 6.98 -11.11
CA GLU A 24 11.81 6.16 -11.55
C GLU A 24 11.94 4.88 -10.73
N VAL A 25 11.79 4.94 -9.40
CA VAL A 25 11.77 3.75 -8.54
C VAL A 25 10.69 2.76 -8.98
N LEU A 26 9.47 3.22 -9.21
CA LEU A 26 8.35 2.35 -9.59
C LEU A 26 8.49 1.78 -11.01
N GLU A 27 9.20 2.44 -11.92
CA GLU A 27 9.40 1.96 -13.30
C GLU A 27 10.64 1.06 -13.44
N GLU A 28 11.74 1.41 -12.77
CA GLU A 28 13.03 0.72 -12.92
C GLU A 28 13.18 -0.48 -11.98
N VAL A 29 12.70 -0.39 -10.73
CA VAL A 29 12.89 -1.47 -9.75
C VAL A 29 12.21 -2.77 -10.19
N PRO A 30 10.96 -2.79 -10.67
CA PRO A 30 10.37 -4.03 -11.20
C PRO A 30 11.22 -4.66 -12.31
N THR A 31 11.69 -3.86 -13.26
CA THR A 31 12.56 -4.30 -14.35
C THR A 31 13.86 -4.93 -13.82
N GLN A 32 14.50 -4.28 -12.85
CA GLN A 32 15.71 -4.78 -12.21
C GLN A 32 15.50 -6.10 -11.45
N LEU A 33 14.30 -6.31 -10.91
CA LEU A 33 13.92 -7.56 -10.22
C LEU A 33 13.41 -8.64 -11.19
N GLY A 34 13.34 -8.36 -12.49
CA GLY A 34 12.78 -9.30 -13.49
C GLY A 34 11.25 -9.42 -13.43
N LEU A 35 10.57 -8.43 -12.84
CA LEU A 35 9.13 -8.37 -12.72
C LEU A 35 8.53 -7.56 -13.86
N LYS A 36 7.42 -8.06 -14.43
CA LYS A 36 6.71 -7.38 -15.51
C LYS A 36 5.68 -6.39 -14.95
N SER A 37 5.90 -5.10 -15.18
CA SER A 37 4.87 -4.07 -15.00
C SER A 37 3.80 -4.17 -16.09
N VAL A 38 2.55 -3.91 -15.74
CA VAL A 38 1.39 -4.04 -16.66
C VAL A 38 0.75 -2.70 -17.02
N MET A 39 1.22 -1.63 -16.37
CA MET A 39 0.89 -0.24 -16.66
C MET A 39 2.09 0.66 -16.30
N PRO A 40 2.11 1.92 -16.76
CA PRO A 40 3.03 2.93 -16.23
C PRO A 40 2.81 3.17 -14.74
N ALA A 41 3.79 3.74 -14.04
CA ALA A 41 3.61 4.12 -12.65
C ALA A 41 2.54 5.21 -12.49
N PHE A 42 1.67 5.07 -11.50
CA PHE A 42 0.71 6.08 -11.09
C PHE A 42 1.26 6.83 -9.88
N VAL A 43 1.37 8.15 -9.97
CA VAL A 43 1.90 9.00 -8.89
C VAL A 43 0.85 10.03 -8.48
N LEU A 44 0.53 10.05 -7.19
CA LEU A 44 -0.49 10.90 -6.59
C LEU A 44 0.10 11.71 -5.43
N PRO A 45 0.52 12.96 -5.70
CA PRO A 45 0.88 13.88 -4.63
C PRO A 45 -0.35 14.23 -3.78
N TYR A 46 -0.23 14.10 -2.46
CA TYR A 46 -1.29 14.34 -1.48
C TYR A 46 -0.83 15.40 -0.48
N TYR A 47 -0.90 16.67 -0.87
CA TYR A 47 -0.39 17.78 -0.05
C TYR A 47 -1.46 18.52 0.77
N ASN A 48 -2.74 18.32 0.45
CA ASN A 48 -3.88 18.94 1.14
C ASN A 48 -4.73 17.87 1.83
N GLY A 49 -4.08 17.01 2.61
CA GLY A 49 -4.73 15.91 3.28
C GLY A 49 -5.63 16.31 4.44
N VAL A 50 -6.46 15.37 4.89
CA VAL A 50 -7.32 15.57 6.08
C VAL A 50 -6.47 15.88 7.32
N VAL A 51 -5.33 15.22 7.43
CA VAL A 51 -4.31 15.46 8.45
C VAL A 51 -3.13 16.18 7.76
N PRO A 52 -2.80 17.42 8.15
CA PRO A 52 -1.74 18.20 7.48
C PRO A 52 -0.36 17.54 7.49
N GLU A 53 -0.05 16.79 8.54
CA GLU A 53 1.21 16.07 8.73
C GLU A 53 1.32 14.84 7.81
N ASP A 54 0.20 14.33 7.30
CA ASP A 54 0.13 13.17 6.40
C ASP A 54 0.41 13.54 4.93
N CYS A 55 1.04 14.70 4.71
CA CYS A 55 1.38 15.13 3.36
C CYS A 55 2.54 14.31 2.78
N GLY A 56 2.48 14.08 1.48
CA GLY A 56 3.56 13.42 0.75
C GLY A 56 3.08 12.88 -0.59
N VAL A 57 3.62 11.74 -1.00
CA VAL A 57 3.34 11.14 -2.30
C VAL A 57 2.93 9.69 -2.12
N SER A 58 1.75 9.37 -2.67
CA SER A 58 1.23 8.01 -2.79
C SER A 58 1.39 7.56 -4.23
N ALA A 59 2.01 6.42 -4.47
CA ALA A 59 2.27 5.96 -5.82
C ALA A 59 2.21 4.44 -5.92
N PHE A 60 1.86 3.92 -7.10
CA PHE A 60 1.81 2.48 -7.34
C PHE A 60 2.05 2.12 -8.79
N VAL A 61 2.43 0.87 -9.01
CA VAL A 61 2.41 0.22 -10.32
C VAL A 61 1.85 -1.19 -10.18
N PHE A 62 1.01 -1.61 -11.12
CA PHE A 62 0.60 -3.01 -11.18
C PHE A 62 1.69 -3.85 -11.83
N LEU A 63 1.90 -5.03 -11.24
CA LEU A 63 2.75 -6.09 -11.77
C LEU A 63 1.86 -7.22 -12.30
N ALA A 64 2.44 -8.09 -13.13
CA ALA A 64 1.77 -9.29 -13.62
C ALA A 64 1.40 -10.24 -12.46
N GLY A 65 0.20 -10.08 -11.90
CA GLY A 65 -0.27 -10.84 -10.73
C GLY A 65 -0.03 -10.18 -9.38
N GLY A 66 0.39 -8.91 -9.34
CA GLY A 66 0.75 -8.24 -8.08
C GLY A 66 0.83 -6.73 -8.22
N HIS A 67 1.54 -6.07 -7.30
CA HIS A 67 1.70 -4.62 -7.30
C HIS A 67 2.99 -4.20 -6.57
N PHE A 68 3.41 -2.97 -6.82
CA PHE A 68 4.41 -2.27 -6.02
C PHE A 68 3.85 -0.89 -5.65
N THR A 69 3.67 -0.62 -4.35
CA THR A 69 3.22 0.67 -3.82
C THR A 69 4.34 1.36 -3.05
N LEU A 70 4.32 2.69 -3.08
CA LEU A 70 5.20 3.54 -2.28
C LEU A 70 4.37 4.71 -1.73
N HIS A 71 4.42 4.88 -0.41
CA HIS A 71 3.80 5.98 0.30
C HIS A 71 4.87 6.75 1.06
N THR A 72 5.00 8.03 0.79
CA THR A 72 5.91 8.92 1.53
C THR A 72 5.11 9.88 2.39
N PHE A 73 5.64 10.20 3.57
CA PHE A 73 5.07 11.12 4.54
C PHE A 73 6.14 12.15 4.89
N SER A 74 6.13 13.26 4.18
CA SER A 74 7.21 14.24 4.14
C SER A 74 7.41 14.98 5.46
N PHE A 75 6.34 15.32 6.18
CA PHE A 75 6.45 15.91 7.51
C PHE A 75 6.71 14.88 8.61
N ARG A 76 6.26 13.62 8.42
CA ARG A 76 6.57 12.53 9.34
C ARG A 76 7.96 11.95 9.13
N GLU A 77 8.69 12.40 8.11
CA GLU A 77 10.01 11.88 7.73
C GLU A 77 9.99 10.34 7.59
N ALA A 78 8.91 9.79 7.01
CA ALA A 78 8.69 8.36 6.89
C ALA A 78 8.29 7.94 5.47
N TYR A 79 8.55 6.68 5.12
CA TYR A 79 7.99 6.05 3.93
C TYR A 79 7.65 4.59 4.17
N PHE A 80 6.73 4.07 3.37
CA PHE A 80 6.27 2.69 3.39
C PHE A 80 6.22 2.19 1.97
N ALA A 81 6.82 1.01 1.72
CA ALA A 81 6.77 0.39 0.41
C ALA A 81 6.38 -1.08 0.52
N ASP A 82 5.53 -1.51 -0.41
CA ASP A 82 4.97 -2.86 -0.45
C ASP A 82 5.09 -3.39 -1.87
N LEU A 83 5.84 -4.48 -2.05
CA LEU A 83 5.94 -5.17 -3.32
C LEU A 83 5.45 -6.61 -3.15
N VAL A 84 4.42 -6.96 -3.91
CA VAL A 84 3.86 -8.31 -3.94
C VAL A 84 3.88 -8.86 -5.36
N ALA A 85 4.32 -10.10 -5.50
CA ALA A 85 4.34 -10.79 -6.79
C ALA A 85 4.06 -12.30 -6.62
N PRO A 86 3.43 -12.94 -7.63
CA PRO A 86 3.20 -14.38 -7.62
C PRO A 86 4.49 -15.18 -7.91
N VAL A 87 5.50 -14.53 -8.49
CA VAL A 87 6.81 -15.11 -8.78
C VAL A 87 7.84 -14.67 -7.75
N PRO A 88 8.86 -15.50 -7.46
CA PRO A 88 9.98 -15.10 -6.60
C PRO A 88 10.74 -13.90 -7.18
N PHE A 89 11.27 -13.05 -6.29
CA PHE A 89 12.16 -11.94 -6.64
C PHE A 89 13.21 -11.75 -5.54
N ASP A 90 14.28 -11.01 -5.85
CA ASP A 90 15.35 -10.73 -4.91
C ASP A 90 14.96 -9.59 -3.94
N ALA A 91 14.40 -9.97 -2.80
CA ALA A 91 14.05 -9.06 -1.71
C ALA A 91 15.27 -8.31 -1.13
N GLY A 92 16.46 -8.91 -1.15
CA GLY A 92 17.69 -8.28 -0.67
C GLY A 92 18.14 -7.13 -1.58
N ARG A 93 18.01 -7.34 -2.89
CA ARG A 93 18.25 -6.29 -3.89
C ARG A 93 17.21 -5.17 -3.77
N LEU A 94 15.93 -5.50 -3.65
CA LEU A 94 14.86 -4.52 -3.46
C LEU A 94 15.12 -3.63 -2.23
N ARG A 95 15.42 -4.24 -1.09
CA ARG A 95 15.84 -3.54 0.13
C ARG A 95 17.02 -2.61 -0.13
N SER A 96 18.09 -3.12 -0.72
CA SER A 96 19.32 -2.34 -0.95
C SER A 96 19.05 -1.10 -1.81
N VAL A 97 18.21 -1.22 -2.85
CA VAL A 97 17.82 -0.08 -3.69
C VAL A 97 17.00 0.93 -2.90
N LEU A 98 15.99 0.48 -2.14
CA LEU A 98 15.13 1.39 -1.36
C LEU A 98 15.90 2.10 -0.24
N GLU A 99 16.80 1.42 0.45
CA GLU A 99 17.68 2.03 1.46
C GLU A 99 18.66 3.05 0.85
N ALA A 100 19.10 2.84 -0.40
CA ALA A 100 19.97 3.79 -1.11
C ALA A 100 19.19 5.02 -1.62
N VAL A 101 17.98 4.81 -2.14
CA VAL A 101 17.14 5.89 -2.72
C VAL A 101 16.48 6.73 -1.63
N PHE A 102 15.99 6.06 -0.57
CA PHE A 102 15.28 6.65 0.56
C PHE A 102 16.04 6.38 1.88
N PRO A 103 17.24 6.96 2.06
CA PRO A 103 18.02 6.73 3.25
C PRO A 103 17.26 7.21 4.49
N CYS A 104 17.18 6.31 5.48
CA CYS A 104 16.46 6.48 6.73
C CYS A 104 17.37 6.04 7.88
N ALA A 105 17.24 6.65 9.06
CA ALA A 105 18.01 6.22 10.23
C ALA A 105 17.54 4.85 10.75
N ILE A 106 16.26 4.53 10.54
CA ILE A 106 15.64 3.28 10.97
C ILE A 106 14.88 2.70 9.79
N THR A 107 15.13 1.43 9.48
CA THR A 107 14.33 0.63 8.56
C THR A 107 13.84 -0.64 9.25
N ALA A 108 12.58 -0.99 9.03
CA ALA A 108 12.02 -2.28 9.37
C ALA A 108 11.62 -2.97 8.06
N VAL A 109 12.06 -4.21 7.86
CA VAL A 109 11.85 -4.95 6.61
C VAL A 109 11.29 -6.31 6.95
N GLN A 110 10.26 -6.73 6.22
CA GLN A 110 9.71 -8.07 6.32
C GLN A 110 9.44 -8.61 4.92
N THR A 111 9.67 -9.91 4.75
CA THR A 111 9.32 -10.63 3.53
C THR A 111 8.64 -11.92 3.93
N VAL A 112 7.43 -12.13 3.45
CA VAL A 112 6.57 -13.26 3.80
C VAL A 112 5.99 -13.88 2.55
N ASP A 113 5.85 -15.20 2.52
CA ASP A 113 4.87 -15.79 1.61
C ASP A 113 3.48 -15.61 2.23
N ARG A 114 2.53 -15.14 1.43
CA ARG A 114 1.14 -14.95 1.87
C ARG A 114 0.51 -16.24 2.43
N GLN A 115 1.00 -17.43 2.09
CA GLN A 115 0.53 -18.70 2.67
C GLN A 115 1.03 -18.94 4.11
N ASP A 116 2.14 -18.32 4.50
CA ASP A 116 2.82 -18.53 5.80
C ASP A 116 2.69 -17.31 6.74
N LEU A 117 1.64 -16.50 6.55
CA LEU A 117 1.42 -15.30 7.36
C LEU A 117 1.14 -15.67 8.82
N LYS A 118 1.79 -14.95 9.73
CA LYS A 118 1.55 -15.02 11.17
C LYS A 118 0.96 -13.71 11.63
N ASP A 119 -0.15 -13.82 12.33
CA ASP A 119 -0.85 -12.70 12.92
C ASP A 119 0.02 -12.01 13.97
N THR A 120 -0.04 -10.68 14.01
CA THR A 120 0.61 -9.88 15.05
C THR A 120 -0.40 -8.88 15.58
N GLU A 121 -0.55 -8.81 16.90
CA GLU A 121 -1.40 -7.79 17.51
C GLU A 121 -0.73 -6.42 17.39
N PRO A 122 -1.39 -5.43 16.75
CA PRO A 122 -0.85 -4.09 16.70
C PRO A 122 -0.94 -3.40 18.05
N ASP A 123 0.14 -2.74 18.44
CA ASP A 123 0.17 -1.77 19.53
C ASP A 123 -0.25 -0.40 18.99
N MET A 124 -1.47 0.03 19.34
CA MET A 124 -2.03 1.32 18.91
C MET A 124 -1.18 2.53 19.33
N ASP A 125 -0.30 2.38 20.33
CA ASP A 125 0.58 3.44 20.81
C ASP A 125 1.98 3.40 20.18
N ALA A 126 2.36 2.31 19.50
CA ALA A 126 3.73 2.09 19.03
C ALA A 126 3.84 1.82 17.52
N ASP A 127 2.78 1.32 16.89
CA ASP A 127 2.72 1.01 15.47
C ASP A 127 2.14 2.16 14.65
N PHE A 128 2.57 2.26 13.39
CA PHE A 128 2.01 3.23 12.45
C PHE A 128 0.61 2.80 11.97
N GLY A 129 0.39 1.49 11.79
CA GLY A 129 -0.94 0.97 11.50
C GLY A 129 -0.96 -0.48 11.01
N PRO A 130 -2.16 -1.06 10.87
CA PRO A 130 -2.33 -2.46 10.50
C PRO A 130 -2.28 -2.69 8.98
N HIS A 131 -1.69 -3.82 8.59
CA HIS A 131 -1.76 -4.40 7.25
C HIS A 131 -2.52 -5.72 7.32
N LEU A 132 -3.77 -5.72 6.86
CA LEU A 132 -4.61 -6.91 6.84
C LEU A 132 -4.53 -7.59 5.48
N PHE A 133 -4.34 -8.90 5.52
CA PHE A 133 -4.31 -9.79 4.37
C PHE A 133 -5.50 -10.75 4.45
N LEU A 134 -6.20 -10.94 3.32
CA LEU A 134 -7.13 -12.03 3.13
C LEU A 134 -6.71 -12.83 1.89
N ASN A 135 -6.49 -14.12 2.07
CA ASN A 135 -6.33 -15.05 0.96
C ASN A 135 -7.59 -15.91 0.89
N VAL A 136 -8.32 -15.81 -0.21
CA VAL A 136 -9.60 -16.49 -0.42
C VAL A 136 -9.38 -17.63 -1.41
N ASP A 137 -9.62 -18.87 -0.97
CA ASP A 137 -9.71 -20.04 -1.82
C ASP A 137 -11.16 -20.25 -2.30
N ALA A 138 -11.34 -20.94 -3.43
CA ALA A 138 -12.65 -21.16 -4.07
C ALA A 138 -13.44 -19.84 -4.25
N TYR A 139 -12.77 -18.77 -4.69
CA TYR A 139 -13.30 -17.42 -4.79
C TYR A 139 -14.49 -17.33 -5.77
N GLN A 140 -15.63 -16.88 -5.27
CA GLN A 140 -16.90 -16.71 -5.99
C GLN A 140 -17.33 -15.24 -6.08
N GLY A 141 -16.46 -14.30 -5.71
CA GLY A 141 -16.75 -12.87 -5.73
C GLY A 141 -16.70 -12.25 -7.13
N PRO A 142 -16.72 -10.91 -7.24
CA PRO A 142 -16.61 -10.21 -8.52
C PRO A 142 -15.38 -10.62 -9.35
N GLN A 143 -15.61 -10.97 -10.62
CA GLN A 143 -14.57 -11.40 -11.58
C GLN A 143 -14.62 -10.63 -12.92
N SER A 144 -15.36 -9.52 -13.00
CA SER A 144 -15.34 -8.62 -14.16
C SER A 144 -14.77 -7.24 -13.78
N MET A 145 -14.28 -6.50 -14.77
CA MET A 145 -13.72 -5.16 -14.52
C MET A 145 -14.77 -4.23 -13.88
N ASP A 146 -16.00 -4.23 -14.41
CA ASP A 146 -17.07 -3.38 -13.92
C ASP A 146 -17.51 -3.72 -12.50
N THR A 147 -17.62 -5.02 -12.20
CA THR A 147 -18.06 -5.48 -10.87
C THR A 147 -16.99 -5.22 -9.81
N LEU A 148 -15.71 -5.42 -10.13
CA LEU A 148 -14.62 -5.04 -9.23
C LEU A 148 -14.50 -3.53 -9.06
N PHE A 149 -14.65 -2.75 -10.13
CA PHE A 149 -14.61 -1.30 -10.04
C PHE A 149 -15.73 -0.80 -9.12
N ALA A 150 -16.96 -1.27 -9.31
CA ALA A 150 -18.10 -0.90 -8.47
C ALA A 150 -17.96 -1.38 -7.01
N LEU A 151 -17.27 -2.49 -6.77
CA LEU A 151 -16.92 -2.94 -5.43
C LEU A 151 -15.90 -2.00 -4.79
N PHE A 152 -14.74 -1.81 -5.44
CA PHE A 152 -13.65 -0.99 -4.94
C PHE A 152 -14.01 0.49 -4.79
N ASP A 153 -14.99 0.98 -5.53
CA ASP A 153 -15.45 2.36 -5.41
C ASP A 153 -16.21 2.63 -4.11
N ARG A 154 -16.88 1.59 -3.58
CA ARG A 154 -17.68 1.68 -2.36
C ARG A 154 -16.91 1.17 -1.14
N LEU A 155 -16.02 0.20 -1.35
CA LEU A 155 -15.38 -0.56 -0.30
C LEU A 155 -14.62 0.30 0.73
N PRO A 156 -13.73 1.24 0.33
CA PRO A 156 -13.02 2.07 1.31
C PRO A 156 -13.97 2.78 2.28
N ARG A 157 -15.03 3.39 1.75
CA ARG A 157 -16.00 4.12 2.57
C ARG A 157 -16.80 3.20 3.49
N SER A 158 -17.16 2.00 3.05
CA SER A 158 -17.93 1.06 3.88
C SER A 158 -17.13 0.55 5.08
N ILE A 159 -15.80 0.45 4.96
CA ILE A 159 -14.90 0.05 6.05
C ILE A 159 -14.28 1.25 6.78
N GLY A 160 -14.78 2.47 6.55
CA GLY A 160 -14.39 3.67 7.29
C GLY A 160 -13.11 4.38 6.83
N MET A 161 -12.62 4.06 5.63
CA MET A 161 -11.43 4.65 5.01
C MET A 161 -11.79 5.75 4.01
N THR A 162 -10.84 6.64 3.75
CA THR A 162 -11.04 7.81 2.90
C THR A 162 -10.40 7.60 1.53
N PRO A 163 -11.15 7.30 0.46
CA PRO A 163 -10.55 7.15 -0.87
C PRO A 163 -10.02 8.50 -1.37
N ILE A 164 -8.78 8.52 -1.85
CA ILE A 164 -8.15 9.72 -2.44
C ILE A 164 -8.14 9.68 -3.98
N MET A 165 -8.55 8.55 -4.56
CA MET A 165 -8.74 8.39 -6.00
C MET A 165 -9.83 7.37 -6.32
N ARG A 166 -10.28 7.37 -7.58
CA ARG A 166 -11.13 6.30 -8.11
C ARG A 166 -10.33 5.00 -8.24
N PRO A 167 -10.98 3.82 -8.15
CA PRO A 167 -10.28 2.55 -8.35
C PRO A 167 -9.69 2.41 -9.75
N TYR A 168 -8.54 1.75 -9.84
CA TYR A 168 -8.03 1.19 -11.07
C TYR A 168 -8.29 -0.30 -11.09
N VAL A 169 -8.78 -0.79 -12.22
CA VAL A 169 -8.98 -2.23 -12.46
C VAL A 169 -8.31 -2.58 -13.77
N ILE A 170 -7.45 -3.60 -13.76
CA ILE A 170 -6.70 -4.04 -14.93
C ILE A 170 -6.80 -5.55 -15.09
N ARG A 171 -6.96 -5.96 -16.35
CA ARG A 171 -6.85 -7.36 -16.77
C ARG A 171 -5.50 -7.54 -17.44
N ASP A 172 -4.71 -8.49 -16.96
CA ASP A 172 -3.47 -8.94 -17.61
C ASP A 172 -3.32 -10.46 -17.45
N ARG A 173 -2.10 -10.96 -17.65
CA ARG A 173 -1.70 -12.33 -17.41
C ARG A 173 -0.49 -12.35 -16.48
N ALA A 174 -0.47 -13.30 -15.55
CA ALA A 174 0.72 -13.60 -14.76
C ALA A 174 1.88 -14.03 -15.66
N ALA A 175 3.09 -14.14 -15.08
CA ALA A 175 4.29 -14.50 -15.82
C ALA A 175 4.19 -15.84 -16.57
N ASP A 176 3.38 -16.78 -16.08
CA ASP A 176 3.10 -18.08 -16.69
C ASP A 176 1.91 -18.08 -17.68
N GLY A 177 1.35 -16.90 -17.97
CA GLY A 177 0.26 -16.73 -18.91
C GLY A 177 -1.14 -16.88 -18.33
N ARG A 178 -1.31 -17.26 -17.05
CA ARG A 178 -2.64 -17.36 -16.41
C ARG A 178 -3.32 -16.00 -16.32
N PRO A 179 -4.63 -15.89 -16.58
CA PRO A 179 -5.35 -14.63 -16.49
C PRO A 179 -5.36 -14.11 -15.05
N VAL A 180 -5.16 -12.80 -14.90
CA VAL A 180 -5.28 -12.11 -13.61
C VAL A 180 -6.16 -10.88 -13.79
N LEU A 181 -7.04 -10.66 -12.82
CA LEU A 181 -7.79 -9.43 -12.68
C LEU A 181 -7.38 -8.73 -11.38
N SER A 182 -6.78 -7.54 -11.51
CA SER A 182 -6.25 -6.76 -10.38
C SER A 182 -7.07 -5.49 -10.19
N ALA A 183 -7.34 -5.12 -8.93
CA ALA A 183 -8.00 -3.88 -8.56
C ALA A 183 -7.24 -3.19 -7.43
N MET A 184 -7.16 -1.86 -7.47
CA MET A 184 -6.53 -1.05 -6.42
C MET A 184 -7.20 0.31 -6.30
N THR A 185 -7.29 0.82 -5.09
CA THR A 185 -7.60 2.22 -4.82
C THR A 185 -6.70 2.74 -3.71
N MET A 186 -6.23 3.97 -3.86
CA MET A 186 -5.47 4.64 -2.83
C MET A 186 -6.44 5.28 -1.84
N ILE A 187 -6.16 5.09 -0.56
CA ILE A 187 -6.87 5.70 0.53
C ILE A 187 -5.93 6.71 1.21
N ALA A 188 -6.47 7.70 1.91
CA ALA A 188 -5.65 8.70 2.62
C ALA A 188 -4.71 8.01 3.63
N GLU A 189 -5.13 6.83 4.08
CA GLU A 189 -4.44 6.02 5.05
C GLU A 189 -3.34 5.11 4.46
N SER A 190 -3.34 4.84 3.13
CA SER A 190 -2.39 4.04 2.32
C SER A 190 -3.10 3.42 1.09
N HIS A 191 -3.42 2.12 1.04
CA HIS A 191 -4.04 1.48 -0.13
C HIS A 191 -4.92 0.26 0.20
N VAL A 192 -5.79 -0.07 -0.74
CA VAL A 192 -6.58 -1.31 -0.78
C VAL A 192 -6.37 -1.98 -2.12
N SER A 193 -6.06 -3.27 -2.14
CA SER A 193 -5.78 -4.03 -3.36
C SER A 193 -6.44 -5.42 -3.38
N LEU A 194 -6.69 -5.94 -4.59
CA LEU A 194 -7.14 -7.31 -4.83
C LEU A 194 -6.51 -7.85 -6.12
N HIS A 195 -6.01 -9.07 -6.07
CA HIS A 195 -5.57 -9.83 -7.24
C HIS A 195 -6.35 -11.14 -7.33
N VAL A 196 -7.16 -11.29 -8.38
CA VAL A 196 -7.97 -12.48 -8.65
C VAL A 196 -7.30 -13.33 -9.73
N PHE A 197 -7.12 -14.61 -9.44
CA PHE A 197 -6.61 -15.66 -10.33
C PHE A 197 -7.77 -16.63 -10.63
N PRO A 198 -8.58 -16.39 -11.68
CA PRO A 198 -9.81 -17.14 -11.91
C PRO A 198 -9.57 -18.64 -12.09
N ASP A 199 -8.51 -19.01 -12.82
CA ASP A 199 -8.17 -20.41 -13.10
C ASP A 199 -7.77 -21.20 -11.83
N GLU A 200 -7.32 -20.50 -10.78
CA GLU A 200 -7.02 -21.10 -9.48
C GLU A 200 -8.19 -20.99 -8.49
N GLU A 201 -9.26 -20.29 -8.86
CA GLU A 201 -10.32 -19.86 -7.95
C GLU A 201 -9.75 -19.18 -6.70
N ARG A 202 -8.74 -18.33 -6.88
CA ARG A 202 -8.04 -17.65 -5.77
C ARG A 202 -8.11 -16.14 -5.87
N ALA A 203 -8.21 -15.50 -4.71
CA ALA A 203 -8.09 -14.05 -4.61
C ALA A 203 -7.20 -13.65 -3.42
N TYR A 204 -6.31 -12.69 -3.67
CA TYR A 204 -5.39 -12.13 -2.69
C TYR A 204 -5.76 -10.67 -2.46
N PHE A 205 -6.35 -10.38 -1.31
CA PHE A 205 -6.77 -9.05 -0.90
C PHE A 205 -5.84 -8.51 0.17
N ASP A 206 -5.47 -7.24 0.11
CA ASP A 206 -4.82 -6.57 1.22
C ASP A 206 -5.27 -5.12 1.38
N ILE A 207 -5.24 -4.68 2.63
CA ILE A 207 -5.43 -3.30 3.04
C ILE A 207 -4.32 -2.94 4.01
N PHE A 208 -3.51 -1.96 3.62
CA PHE A 208 -2.61 -1.28 4.53
C PHE A 208 -3.20 0.08 4.87
N SER A 209 -3.20 0.43 6.16
CA SER A 209 -3.77 1.68 6.67
C SER A 209 -2.94 2.20 7.83
N CYS A 210 -2.62 3.49 7.83
CA CYS A 210 -2.07 4.21 8.99
C CYS A 210 -3.12 4.50 10.07
N ARG A 211 -4.41 4.28 9.76
CA ARG A 211 -5.50 4.36 10.73
C ARG A 211 -5.88 2.96 11.18
N PHE A 212 -5.87 2.74 12.50
CA PHE A 212 -6.38 1.50 13.08
C PHE A 212 -7.88 1.34 12.80
N PHE A 213 -8.30 0.10 12.56
CA PHE A 213 -9.69 -0.26 12.36
C PHE A 213 -10.07 -1.45 13.23
N ASP A 214 -11.35 -1.52 13.58
CA ASP A 214 -11.91 -2.63 14.35
C ASP A 214 -11.98 -3.87 13.45
N ARG A 215 -11.05 -4.81 13.68
CA ARG A 215 -10.93 -6.06 12.92
C ARG A 215 -12.24 -6.85 12.95
N ASP A 216 -12.90 -6.93 14.10
CA ASP A 216 -14.15 -7.69 14.28
C ASP A 216 -15.31 -7.11 13.48
N ARG A 217 -15.22 -5.83 13.09
CA ARG A 217 -16.19 -5.17 12.21
C ARG A 217 -15.79 -5.23 10.74
N VAL A 218 -14.53 -4.98 10.43
CA VAL A 218 -14.03 -4.85 9.05
C VAL A 218 -13.93 -6.20 8.35
N VAL A 219 -13.39 -7.21 9.02
CA VAL A 219 -13.15 -8.53 8.42
C VAL A 219 -14.44 -9.21 7.95
N PRO A 220 -15.54 -9.25 8.74
CA PRO A 220 -16.80 -9.84 8.25
C PRO A 220 -17.36 -9.12 7.02
N GLN A 221 -17.23 -7.79 6.96
CA GLN A 221 -17.65 -7.02 5.78
C GLN A 221 -16.81 -7.37 4.56
N LEU A 222 -15.48 -7.48 4.71
CA LEU A 222 -14.59 -7.89 3.64
C LEU A 222 -14.90 -9.32 3.15
N LYS A 223 -15.12 -10.27 4.07
CA LYS A 223 -15.52 -11.64 3.72
C LYS A 223 -16.85 -11.69 2.95
N ALA A 224 -17.79 -10.78 3.25
CA ALA A 224 -19.02 -10.63 2.49
C ALA A 224 -18.81 -10.03 1.09
N CYS A 225 -17.83 -9.14 0.93
CA CYS A 225 -17.43 -8.58 -0.37
C CYS A 225 -16.66 -9.56 -1.26
N PHE A 226 -15.94 -10.50 -0.63
CA PHE A 226 -15.08 -11.49 -1.30
C PHE A 226 -15.53 -12.91 -0.95
N PRO A 227 -16.75 -13.33 -1.35
CA PRO A 227 -17.25 -14.66 -1.02
C PRO A 227 -16.37 -15.74 -1.64
N GLY A 228 -16.19 -16.85 -0.90
CA GLY A 228 -15.42 -18.00 -1.34
C GLY A 228 -15.51 -19.13 -0.32
N GLY A 229 -14.61 -20.11 -0.43
CA GLY A 229 -14.44 -21.19 0.52
C GLY A 229 -13.65 -20.75 1.75
N THR A 230 -12.45 -21.29 1.91
CA THR A 230 -11.58 -20.95 3.05
C THR A 230 -10.99 -19.55 2.87
N VAL A 231 -11.02 -18.75 3.94
CA VAL A 231 -10.34 -17.46 3.98
C VAL A 231 -9.24 -17.53 5.03
N GLN A 232 -7.99 -17.52 4.58
CA GLN A 232 -6.85 -17.28 5.46
C GLN A 232 -6.75 -15.78 5.69
N GLU A 233 -6.56 -15.41 6.95
CA GLU A 233 -6.52 -14.03 7.39
C GLU A 233 -5.30 -13.83 8.28
N ALA A 234 -4.60 -12.73 8.06
CA ALA A 234 -3.53 -12.30 8.96
C ALA A 234 -3.51 -10.79 9.01
N LEU A 235 -3.25 -10.25 10.20
CA LEU A 235 -3.06 -8.83 10.41
C LEU A 235 -1.63 -8.61 10.89
N ILE A 236 -0.87 -7.83 10.14
CA ILE A 236 0.53 -7.53 10.44
C ILE A 236 0.64 -6.07 10.84
N ALA A 237 1.21 -5.81 12.01
CA ALA A 237 1.48 -4.46 12.47
C ALA A 237 2.67 -3.87 11.72
N ARG A 238 2.51 -2.64 11.22
CA ARG A 238 3.54 -1.89 10.49
C ARG A 238 4.00 -0.69 11.30
N GLY A 239 5.28 -0.37 11.21
CA GLY A 239 5.86 0.82 11.81
C GLY A 239 6.04 0.82 13.34
N SER A 240 6.37 -0.33 13.94
CA SER A 240 6.61 -0.56 15.38
C SER A 240 7.70 0.28 16.08
N ARG A 241 8.20 1.32 15.41
CA ARG A 241 9.21 2.26 15.92
C ARG A 241 8.85 3.72 15.67
N TYR A 242 7.62 4.01 15.23
CA TYR A 242 7.19 5.37 14.93
C TYR A 242 7.13 6.28 16.18
N ARG A 243 6.91 5.68 17.36
CA ARG A 243 6.63 6.33 18.66
C ARG A 243 7.58 7.47 19.08
N PHE A 244 8.78 7.57 18.53
CA PHE A 244 9.78 8.52 19.01
C PHE A 244 9.75 9.91 18.38
N LEU A 245 9.11 10.17 17.22
CA LEU A 245 9.57 11.31 16.39
C LEU A 245 8.51 12.18 15.69
N ARG A 246 8.44 13.41 16.25
CA ARG A 246 8.20 14.75 15.67
C ARG A 246 6.80 15.15 15.18
N THR A 247 6.00 15.62 16.13
CA THR A 247 5.01 16.71 15.98
C THR A 247 5.64 18.12 16.01
N GLU A 248 6.96 18.26 15.98
CA GLU A 248 7.65 19.55 16.25
C GLU A 248 7.62 20.58 15.11
N ARG A 249 6.85 20.36 14.04
CA ARG A 249 6.82 21.27 12.88
C ARG A 249 5.46 21.91 12.60
N GLU A 250 4.56 21.97 13.58
CA GLU A 250 3.35 22.81 13.50
C GLU A 250 3.69 24.23 13.05
N ARG A 251 4.80 24.80 13.56
CA ARG A 251 5.26 26.15 13.18
C ARG A 251 5.73 26.27 11.73
N GLU A 252 6.40 25.26 11.18
CA GLU A 252 6.85 25.26 9.77
C GLU A 252 5.65 25.06 8.82
N HIS A 253 4.69 24.23 9.21
CA HIS A 253 3.43 24.10 8.47
C HIS A 253 2.59 25.39 8.54
N ALA A 254 2.52 26.05 9.70
CA ALA A 254 1.84 27.34 9.83
C ALA A 254 2.47 28.42 8.93
N LYS A 255 3.81 28.46 8.83
CA LYS A 255 4.54 29.37 7.93
C LYS A 255 4.23 29.12 6.45
N SER A 256 4.06 27.86 6.03
CA SER A 256 3.75 27.53 4.63
C SER A 256 2.37 28.05 4.18
N ARG A 257 1.49 28.39 5.13
CA ARG A 257 0.15 28.92 4.89
C ARG A 257 0.04 30.43 5.09
N ALA A 258 1.11 31.10 5.49
CA ALA A 258 1.11 32.55 5.75
C ALA A 258 0.68 33.38 4.52
N TRP A 259 0.93 32.88 3.30
CA TRP A 259 0.49 33.53 2.06
C TRP A 259 -1.03 33.51 1.84
N LEU A 260 -1.79 32.66 2.54
CA LEU A 260 -3.26 32.61 2.46
C LEU A 260 -3.93 33.73 3.26
N HIS A 261 -3.22 34.29 4.24
CA HIS A 261 -3.65 35.42 5.03
C HIS A 261 -2.55 36.48 5.01
N PRO A 262 -2.30 37.12 3.85
CA PRO A 262 -1.42 38.27 3.82
C PRO A 262 -2.06 39.31 4.73
N GLU A 263 -1.33 39.74 5.76
CA GLU A 263 -1.74 40.89 6.55
C GLU A 263 -2.03 42.05 5.60
N GLY A 264 -3.18 42.71 5.77
CA GLY A 264 -3.58 43.88 5.00
C GLY A 264 -2.76 45.12 5.34
#